data_AF-A0A1G2K917-F1
#
_entry.id   AF-A0A1G2K917-F1
#
_cell.length_a   1.000
_cell.length_b   1.000
_cell.length_c   1.000
_cell.angle_alpha   90.00
_cell.angle_beta   90.00
_cell.angle_gamma   90.00
#
_symmetry.space_group_name_H-M   'P 1'
#
loop_
_entity.id
_entity.type
_entity.pdbx_description
1 polymer ?
#
loop_
_entity_poly.entity_id
_entity_poly.type
_entity_poly.pdbx_seq_one_letter_code
_entity_poly.pdbx_strand_id
1 'polypeptide(L)'
;MEQTTFVCSVSPCGIKGPAEAMWNIDRKATSGKLVIVCGPCAREARRHDIRAYRLSETIKLDAEREAKRLARSSFFQAFEKAKNKKAERSAANRGPV
;
A
#
# COMPACT_ATOMS: atom_id res chain seq x y z
N MET A 1 -9.13 -3.81 -20.89
CA MET A 1 -8.25 -3.41 -19.76
C MET A 1 -7.04 -4.32 -19.82
N GLU A 2 -5.85 -3.79 -20.10
CA GLU A 2 -4.62 -4.60 -20.05
C GLU A 2 -4.40 -5.06 -18.61
N GLN A 3 -4.36 -6.38 -18.38
CA GLN A 3 -4.08 -6.92 -17.06
C GLN A 3 -2.57 -6.80 -16.81
N THR A 4 -2.18 -6.07 -15.76
CA THR A 4 -0.78 -5.95 -15.35
C THR A 4 -0.20 -7.34 -15.06
N THR A 5 0.90 -7.67 -15.74
CA THR A 5 1.59 -8.96 -15.54
C THR A 5 2.73 -8.79 -14.54
N PHE A 6 2.84 -9.75 -13.62
CA PHE A 6 3.86 -9.79 -12.58
C PHE A 6 4.82 -10.94 -12.83
N VAL A 7 6.07 -10.77 -12.41
CA VAL A 7 7.14 -11.77 -12.58
C VAL A 7 7.50 -12.35 -11.22
N CYS A 8 7.68 -13.67 -11.15
CA CYS A 8 8.21 -14.34 -9.97
C CYS A 8 9.63 -13.83 -9.66
N SER A 9 9.84 -13.34 -8.43
CA SER A 9 11.11 -12.77 -7.97
C SER A 9 12.18 -13.83 -7.67
N VAL A 10 11.82 -15.11 -7.65
CA VAL A 10 12.77 -16.21 -7.39
C VAL A 10 13.47 -16.60 -8.68
N SER A 11 14.80 -16.48 -8.73
CA SER A 11 15.62 -17.01 -9.83
C SER A 11 15.90 -18.51 -9.61
N PRO A 12 15.84 -19.38 -10.65
CA PRO A 12 15.64 -19.09 -12.08
C PRO A 12 14.17 -19.17 -12.54
N CYS A 13 13.18 -19.13 -11.65
CA CYS A 13 11.78 -19.44 -11.98
C CYS A 13 11.20 -18.57 -13.10
N GLY A 14 11.28 -17.24 -12.99
CA GLY A 14 10.90 -16.29 -14.05
C GLY A 14 9.44 -16.31 -14.54
N ILE A 15 8.57 -17.16 -13.97
CA ILE A 15 7.16 -17.31 -14.36
C ILE A 15 6.46 -15.96 -14.27
N LYS A 16 5.72 -15.62 -15.34
CA LYS A 16 4.92 -14.40 -15.42
C LYS A 16 3.44 -14.75 -15.35
N GLY A 17 2.65 -13.92 -14.68
CA GLY A 17 1.22 -14.12 -14.56
C GLY A 17 0.47 -12.91 -13.99
N PRO A 18 -0.87 -12.91 -14.08
CA PRO A 18 -1.69 -11.85 -13.51
C PRO A 18 -1.70 -11.92 -11.97
N ALA A 19 -2.17 -10.87 -11.31
CA ALA A 19 -2.19 -10.78 -9.85
C ALA A 19 -2.97 -11.91 -9.16
N GLU A 20 -4.01 -12.45 -9.80
CA GLU A 20 -4.80 -13.56 -9.27
C GLU A 20 -4.00 -14.87 -9.22
N ALA A 21 -3.06 -15.06 -10.16
CA ALA A 21 -2.24 -16.27 -10.26
C ALA A 21 -0.96 -16.20 -9.41
N MET A 22 -0.64 -15.02 -8.88
CA MET A 22 0.60 -14.74 -8.15
C MET A 22 0.35 -14.55 -6.66
N TRP A 23 1.42 -14.68 -5.88
CA TRP A 23 1.40 -14.63 -4.42
C TRP A 23 2.45 -13.63 -3.92
N ASN A 24 2.16 -12.98 -2.80
CA ASN A 24 3.12 -12.20 -2.05
C ASN A 24 3.56 -12.97 -0.80
N ILE A 25 4.86 -13.07 -0.59
CA ILE A 25 5.41 -13.64 0.65
C ILE A 25 5.15 -12.70 1.83
N ASP A 26 4.96 -13.27 3.02
CA ASP A 26 4.80 -12.50 4.25
C ASP A 26 5.97 -11.51 4.41
N ARG A 27 5.60 -10.23 4.58
CA ARG A 27 6.56 -9.15 4.76
C ARG A 27 7.44 -9.34 5.98
N LYS A 28 6.99 -10.09 7.00
CA LYS A 28 7.84 -10.43 8.15
C LYS A 28 9.03 -11.30 7.75
N ALA A 29 8.83 -12.24 6.82
CA ALA A 29 9.89 -13.11 6.32
C ALA A 29 10.84 -12.41 5.34
N THR A 30 10.40 -11.32 4.72
CA THR A 30 11.16 -10.61 3.67
C THR A 30 11.69 -9.24 4.11
N SER A 31 11.85 -9.02 5.42
CA SER A 31 12.34 -7.74 5.97
C SER A 31 11.52 -6.53 5.51
N GLY A 32 10.20 -6.70 5.38
CA GLY A 32 9.27 -5.67 4.94
C GLY A 32 9.09 -5.55 3.43
N LYS A 33 9.89 -6.26 2.61
CA LYS A 33 9.88 -6.13 1.15
C LYS A 33 8.71 -6.88 0.52
N LEU A 34 8.15 -6.32 -0.55
CA LEU A 34 7.20 -7.02 -1.40
C LEU A 34 7.97 -8.05 -2.24
N VAL A 35 7.71 -9.34 -2.03
CA VAL A 35 8.35 -10.42 -2.79
C VAL A 35 7.25 -11.23 -3.45
N ILE A 36 7.22 -11.17 -4.78
CA ILE A 36 6.16 -11.78 -5.58
C ILE A 36 6.64 -13.14 -6.06
N VAL A 37 5.83 -14.17 -5.86
CA VAL A 37 6.17 -15.54 -6.23
C VAL A 37 5.02 -16.21 -6.99
N CYS A 38 5.36 -17.13 -7.89
CA CYS A 38 4.39 -17.97 -8.58
C CYS A 38 3.85 -19.07 -7.63
N GLY A 39 2.78 -19.75 -8.04
CA GLY A 39 2.16 -20.83 -7.26
C GLY A 39 3.13 -21.92 -6.76
N PRO A 40 4.03 -22.47 -7.61
CA PRO A 40 5.04 -23.44 -7.18
C PRO A 40 5.99 -22.90 -6.09
N CYS A 41 6.55 -21.70 -6.28
CA CYS A 41 7.44 -21.08 -5.29
C CYS A 41 6.70 -20.71 -4.00
N ALA A 42 5.41 -20.33 -4.09
CA ALA A 42 4.57 -20.11 -2.91
C ALA A 42 4.35 -21.39 -2.11
N ARG A 43 4.15 -22.53 -2.80
CA ARG A 43 4.02 -23.84 -2.15
C ARG A 43 5.32 -24.24 -1.46
N GLU A 44 6.46 -24.00 -2.11
CA GLU A 44 7.77 -24.25 -1.51
C GLU A 44 7.99 -23.37 -0.28
N ALA A 45 7.72 -22.06 -0.36
CA ALA A 45 7.82 -21.17 0.80
C ALA A 45 7.00 -21.66 2.00
N ARG A 46 5.77 -22.16 1.78
CA ARG A 46 4.94 -22.72 2.85
C ARG A 46 5.52 -23.98 3.50
N ARG A 47 6.33 -24.77 2.79
CA ARG A 47 7.03 -25.92 3.37
C ARG A 47 8.11 -25.49 4.36
N HIS A 48 8.63 -24.28 4.20
CA HIS A 48 9.58 -23.64 5.13
C HIS A 48 8.88 -22.74 6.16
N ASP A 49 7.59 -22.98 6.43
CA ASP A 49 6.74 -22.19 7.34
C ASP A 49 6.63 -20.69 6.98
N ILE A 50 6.95 -20.32 5.75
CA ILE A 50 6.80 -18.95 5.25
C ILE A 50 5.39 -18.78 4.67
N ARG A 51 4.61 -17.87 5.27
CA ARG A 51 3.26 -17.57 4.79
C ARG A 51 3.31 -16.84 3.43
N ALA A 52 2.32 -17.13 2.60
CA ALA A 52 2.15 -16.50 1.29
C ALA A 52 0.67 -16.17 1.08
N TYR A 53 0.39 -14.92 0.69
CA TYR A 53 -0.93 -14.35 0.48
C TYR A 53 -1.19 -14.10 -1.00
N ARG A 54 -2.45 -14.09 -1.45
CA ARG A 54 -2.75 -13.77 -2.85
C ARG A 54 -2.30 -12.35 -3.17
N LEU A 55 -1.64 -12.16 -4.31
CA LEU A 55 -1.12 -10.84 -4.69
C LEU A 55 -2.27 -9.85 -4.93
N SER A 56 -3.37 -10.31 -5.56
CA SER A 56 -4.58 -9.49 -5.77
C SER A 56 -5.15 -8.93 -4.46
N GLU A 57 -5.22 -9.73 -3.41
CA GLU A 57 -5.67 -9.28 -2.08
C GLU A 57 -4.69 -8.31 -1.43
N THR A 58 -3.38 -8.58 -1.58
CA THR A 58 -2.32 -7.70 -1.06
C THR A 58 -2.40 -6.32 -1.70
N ILE A 59 -2.58 -6.25 -3.02
CA ILE A 59 -2.74 -5.00 -3.77
C ILE A 59 -3.98 -4.23 -3.29
N LYS A 60 -5.11 -4.90 -3.11
CA LYS A 60 -6.33 -4.27 -2.58
C LYS A 60 -6.12 -3.67 -1.20
N LEU A 61 -5.49 -4.41 -0.29
CA LEU A 61 -5.21 -3.95 1.07
C LEU A 61 -4.25 -2.75 1.10
N ASP A 62 -3.21 -2.76 0.26
CA ASP A 62 -2.29 -1.63 0.14
C ASP A 62 -3.00 -0.39 -0.45
N ALA A 63 -3.84 -0.56 -1.47
CA ALA A 63 -4.63 0.52 -2.05
C ALA A 63 -5.61 1.13 -1.03
N GLU A 64 -6.28 0.31 -0.22
CA GLU A 64 -7.14 0.79 0.87
C GLU A 64 -6.36 1.53 1.95
N ARG A 65 -5.16 1.04 2.31
CA ARG A 65 -4.29 1.69 3.29
C ARG A 65 -3.82 3.05 2.79
N GLU A 66 -3.48 3.15 1.51
CA GLU A 66 -3.07 4.39 0.87
C GLU A 66 -4.23 5.37 0.76
N ALA A 67 -5.43 4.90 0.37
CA ALA A 67 -6.65 5.72 0.38
C ALA A 67 -6.96 6.27 1.79
N LYS A 68 -6.83 5.46 2.84
CA LYS A 68 -6.99 5.91 4.24
C LYS A 68 -5.93 6.94 4.62
N ARG A 69 -4.69 6.78 4.17
CA ARG A 69 -3.61 7.75 4.41
C ARG A 69 -3.90 9.10 3.75
N LEU A 70 -4.33 9.07 2.49
CA LEU A 70 -4.72 10.26 1.72
C LEU A 70 -5.94 10.98 2.33
N ALA A 71 -6.95 10.23 2.75
CA ALA A 71 -8.12 10.77 3.44
C ALA A 71 -7.76 11.41 4.79
N ARG A 72 -6.80 10.84 5.52
CA ARG A 72 -6.32 11.41 6.79
C ARG A 72 -5.57 12.71 6.54
N SER A 73 -4.70 12.79 5.53
CA SER A 73 -3.98 14.02 5.20
C SER A 73 -4.89 15.16 4.74
N SER A 74 -5.95 14.86 3.97
CA SER A 74 -6.90 15.88 3.52
C SER A 74 -7.75 16.42 4.67
N PHE A 75 -8.11 15.59 5.66
CA PHE A 75 -8.79 16.04 6.88
C PHE A 75 -7.92 17.00 7.70
N PHE A 76 -6.62 16.70 7.89
CA PHE A 76 -5.70 17.60 8.60
C PHE A 76 -5.50 18.93 7.87
N GLN A 77 -5.37 18.92 6.53
CA GLN A 77 -5.28 20.16 5.75
C GLN A 77 -6.55 21.02 5.85
N ALA A 78 -7.74 20.40 5.87
CA ALA A 78 -9.00 21.11 6.05
C ALA A 78 -9.11 21.71 7.46
N PHE A 79 -8.66 20.98 8.48
CA PHE A 79 -8.64 21.46 9.87
C PHE A 79 -7.65 22.62 10.06
N GLU A 80 -6.44 22.53 9.50
CA GLU A 80 -5.46 23.63 9.53
C GLU A 80 -5.97 24.87 8.79
N LYS A 81 -6.59 24.71 7.60
CA LYS A 81 -7.22 25.82 6.88
C LYS A 81 -8.34 26.48 7.70
N ALA A 82 -9.15 25.71 8.41
CA ALA A 82 -10.21 26.25 9.26
C ALA A 82 -9.64 27.01 10.48
N LYS A 83 -8.56 26.51 11.08
CA LYS A 83 -7.86 27.17 12.19
C LYS A 83 -7.20 28.48 11.76
N ASN A 84 -6.53 28.49 10.60
CA ASN A 84 -5.90 29.69 10.04
C ASN A 84 -6.94 30.75 9.67
N LYS A 85 -8.08 30.37 9.06
CA LYS A 85 -9.19 31.31 8.79
C LYS A 85 -9.77 31.95 10.06
N LYS A 86 -9.79 31.23 11.18
CA LYS A 86 -10.24 31.77 12.47
C LYS A 86 -9.19 32.73 13.07
N ALA A 87 -7.89 32.43 12.91
CA ALA A 87 -6.80 33.28 13.34
C ALA A 87 -6.75 34.59 12.54
N GLU A 88 -6.89 34.54 11.21
CA GLU A 88 -6.95 35.71 10.32
C GLU A 88 -8.14 36.63 10.65
N ARG A 89 -9.33 36.06 10.93
CA ARG A 89 -10.48 36.84 11.39
C ARG A 89 -10.24 37.54 12.73
N SER A 90 -9.43 36.97 13.62
CA SER A 90 -9.09 37.61 14.90
C SER A 90 -8.04 38.72 14.75
N ALA A 91 -7.14 38.60 13.77
CA ALA A 91 -6.15 39.63 13.46
C ALA A 91 -6.80 40.83 12.76
N ALA A 92 -7.77 40.62 11.85
CA ALA A 92 -8.50 41.69 11.17
C ALA A 92 -9.43 42.49 12.11
N ASN A 93 -9.92 41.89 13.21
CA ASN A 93 -10.75 42.57 14.21
C ASN A 93 -9.95 43.30 15.31
N ARG A 94 -8.62 43.14 15.35
CA ARG A 94 -7.73 44.02 16.11
C ARG A 94 -7.24 45.10 15.13
N GLY A 95 -8.11 46.09 14.89
CA GLY A 95 -7.78 47.24 14.06
C GLY A 95 -6.49 47.93 14.53
N PRO A 96 -5.85 48.73 13.65
CA PRO A 96 -4.70 49.53 14.04
C PRO A 96 -5.10 50.43 15.20
N VAL A 97 -4.35 50.34 16.31
CA VAL A 97 -4.35 51.38 17.35
C VAL A 97 -3.59 52.58 16.80
#